data_AF-A9SLC6-F1
#
_entry.id   AF-A9SLC6-F1
#
_cell.length_a   1.000
_cell.length_b   1.000
_cell.length_c   1.000
_cell.angle_alpha   90.00
_cell.angle_beta   90.00
_cell.angle_gamma   90.00
#
_symmetry.space_group_name_H-M   'P 1'
#
loop_
_entity.id
_entity.type
_entity.pdbx_description
1 polymer ?
#
loop_
_entity_poly.entity_id
_entity_poly.type
_entity_poly.pdbx_seq_one_letter_code
_entity_poly.pdbx_strand_id
1 'polypeptide(L)'
;MKILGFSLTCVLLVSLEWFAHGVVGERSLRSLKFQASNLFPESFDWDRVRDRFLIGSAAKGTISELASDGSFKEFVRDEEFAGKVAFGGLIVDSRRNRVIVTVQDIVDWNFSGVAAYDLDSGKRLYFARLGGLGVAEGEKACANDVAVDFKPGNVYVTNCRQNFIWKVTKEGTPSVFVKHETFTSQPSISSDVTWCGFNGIVYEPGKHLLAVQTNSGALFRIGVEDQSVHLVSMKDKLPGADGMVLREDGTLVVVSREKVWLVGSASNWMAANVVDVVPLNATDFATAAAIKKGATFVLHAHLGDLYAKQTRDEFEVQEIEFPAEIGDNDPVWLILLILAFVVVVSLWRFQVSYFYDNYRRKRA
;
A
#
# COMPACT_ATOMS: atom_id res chain seq x y z
N MET A 1 56.84 -19.95 19.91
CA MET A 1 55.67 -20.43 19.14
C MET A 1 54.39 -20.65 19.99
N LYS A 2 54.23 -19.99 21.15
CA LYS A 2 53.02 -20.09 22.00
C LYS A 2 52.13 -18.84 21.96
N ILE A 3 52.60 -17.74 21.37
CA ILE A 3 51.92 -16.43 21.37
C ILE A 3 51.11 -16.21 20.07
N LEU A 4 51.44 -16.92 18.98
CA LEU A 4 50.75 -16.77 17.69
C LEU A 4 49.33 -17.36 17.67
N GLY A 5 49.07 -18.43 18.44
CA GLY A 5 47.77 -19.10 18.44
C GLY A 5 46.66 -18.30 19.10
N PHE A 6 46.96 -17.62 20.21
CA PHE A 6 45.99 -16.80 20.97
C PHE A 6 45.63 -15.51 20.21
N SER A 7 46.59 -14.94 19.47
CA SER A 7 46.38 -13.76 18.65
C SER A 7 45.47 -14.03 17.44
N LEU A 8 45.50 -15.23 16.86
CA LEU A 8 44.68 -15.56 15.70
C LEU A 8 43.21 -15.77 16.08
N THR A 9 42.94 -16.33 17.27
CA THR A 9 41.58 -16.56 17.78
C THR A 9 40.87 -15.26 18.16
N CYS A 10 41.59 -14.31 18.77
CA CYS A 10 41.03 -12.97 19.05
C CYS A 10 40.74 -12.17 17.77
N VAL A 11 41.60 -12.26 16.75
CA VAL A 11 41.38 -11.56 15.46
C VAL A 11 40.18 -12.16 14.71
N LEU A 12 39.97 -13.48 14.76
CA LEU A 12 38.80 -14.13 14.19
C LEU A 12 37.48 -13.74 14.89
N LEU A 13 37.46 -13.70 16.23
CA LEU A 13 36.27 -13.29 16.99
C LEU A 13 35.88 -11.82 16.76
N VAL A 14 36.86 -10.91 16.73
CA VAL A 14 36.61 -9.49 16.44
C VAL A 14 36.15 -9.29 14.99
N SER A 15 36.66 -10.09 14.04
CA SER A 15 36.18 -10.05 12.65
C SER A 15 34.75 -10.57 12.49
N LEU A 16 34.35 -11.60 13.24
CA LEU A 16 32.98 -12.13 13.25
C LEU A 16 31.99 -11.16 13.91
N GLU A 17 32.40 -10.43 14.95
CA GLU A 17 31.59 -9.34 15.52
C GLU A 17 31.41 -8.19 14.52
N TRP A 18 32.47 -7.80 13.80
CA TRP A 18 32.36 -6.78 12.74
C TRP A 18 31.51 -7.24 11.55
N PHE A 19 31.54 -8.52 11.18
CA PHE A 19 30.66 -9.06 10.14
C PHE A 19 29.20 -9.19 10.62
N ALA A 20 28.98 -9.56 11.89
CA ALA A 20 27.63 -9.62 12.47
C ALA A 20 27.01 -8.23 12.67
N HIS A 21 27.80 -7.22 13.04
CA HIS A 21 27.33 -5.84 13.17
C HIS A 21 27.31 -5.09 11.82
N GLY A 22 28.10 -5.53 10.84
CA GLY A 22 28.18 -4.91 9.51
C GLY A 22 27.11 -5.36 8.52
N VAL A 23 26.43 -6.49 8.77
CA VAL A 23 25.35 -7.01 7.90
C VAL A 23 23.96 -6.59 8.37
N VAL A 24 23.80 -6.17 9.63
CA VAL A 24 22.56 -5.58 10.14
C VAL A 24 22.74 -4.07 10.31
N GLY A 25 22.93 -3.36 9.19
CA GLY A 25 22.69 -1.93 9.19
C GLY A 25 21.18 -1.73 9.32
N GLU A 26 20.71 -1.13 10.43
CA GLU A 26 19.33 -0.65 10.55
C GLU A 26 19.03 0.24 9.33
N ARG A 27 18.27 -0.30 8.38
CA ARG A 27 17.76 0.49 7.26
C ARG A 27 16.75 1.45 7.87
N SER A 28 17.10 2.73 7.96
CA SER A 28 16.13 3.76 8.33
C SER A 28 15.04 3.81 7.25
N LEU A 29 13.79 3.55 7.66
CA LEU A 29 12.62 3.68 6.81
C LEU A 29 12.55 5.11 6.26
N ARG A 30 12.28 5.24 4.96
CA ARG A 30 12.20 6.56 4.32
C ARG A 30 10.88 7.22 4.66
N SER A 31 10.92 8.42 5.23
CA SER A 31 9.77 9.32 5.24
C SER A 31 10.06 10.49 4.29
N LEU A 32 9.14 10.72 3.35
CA LEU A 32 9.18 11.83 2.40
C LEU A 32 8.16 12.87 2.85
N LYS A 33 8.65 13.86 3.60
CA LYS A 33 7.87 15.04 3.99
C LYS A 33 7.90 16.07 2.86
N PHE A 34 6.77 16.73 2.63
CA PHE A 34 6.64 17.75 1.60
C PHE A 34 5.71 18.86 2.02
N GLN A 35 6.01 20.07 1.53
CA GLN A 35 5.25 21.28 1.84
C GLN A 35 4.20 21.52 0.77
N ALA A 36 2.93 21.54 1.17
CA ALA A 36 1.80 21.80 0.31
C ALA A 36 0.65 22.39 1.13
N SER A 37 0.34 23.68 0.94
CA SER A 37 -0.71 24.32 1.72
C SER A 37 -2.09 23.72 1.43
N ASN A 38 -2.80 23.24 2.45
CA ASN A 38 -4.16 22.70 2.42
C ASN A 38 -4.39 21.69 1.28
N LEU A 39 -3.44 20.77 1.06
CA LEU A 39 -3.56 19.76 0.01
C LEU A 39 -4.55 18.67 0.38
N PHE A 40 -4.48 18.17 1.62
CA PHE A 40 -5.29 17.06 2.14
C PHE A 40 -5.38 15.90 1.13
N PRO A 41 -4.24 15.26 0.85
CA PRO A 41 -4.16 14.29 -0.23
C PRO A 41 -4.86 12.99 0.18
N GLU A 42 -5.84 12.52 -0.60
CA GLU A 42 -6.59 11.30 -0.25
C GLU A 42 -5.96 10.05 -0.84
N SER A 43 -5.42 10.14 -2.06
CA SER A 43 -4.79 9.02 -2.74
C SER A 43 -3.53 9.44 -3.50
N PHE A 44 -2.69 8.45 -3.77
CA PHE A 44 -1.47 8.58 -4.53
C PHE A 44 -1.07 7.26 -5.16
N ASP A 45 -0.29 7.32 -6.23
CA ASP A 45 0.28 6.14 -6.86
C ASP A 45 1.63 6.47 -7.52
N TRP A 46 2.41 5.43 -7.81
CA TRP A 46 3.78 5.55 -8.30
C TRP A 46 3.86 5.47 -9.83
N ASP A 47 4.27 6.57 -10.47
CA ASP A 47 4.67 6.56 -11.88
C ASP A 47 6.10 6.00 -12.01
N ARG A 48 6.17 4.68 -12.24
CA ARG A 48 7.44 3.97 -12.41
C ARG A 48 8.26 4.45 -13.61
N VAL A 49 7.63 4.99 -14.66
CA VAL A 49 8.34 5.45 -15.86
C VAL A 49 9.06 6.76 -15.59
N ARG A 50 8.44 7.67 -14.83
CA ARG A 50 8.97 9.01 -14.53
C ARG A 50 9.59 9.15 -13.14
N ASP A 51 9.67 8.05 -12.38
CA ASP A 51 10.22 7.98 -11.01
C ASP A 51 9.64 9.08 -10.08
N ARG A 52 8.31 9.22 -10.07
CA ARG A 52 7.59 10.19 -9.22
C ARG A 52 6.29 9.61 -8.68
N PHE A 53 5.89 10.02 -7.48
CA PHE A 53 4.52 9.81 -7.01
C PHE A 53 3.61 10.86 -7.63
N LEU A 54 2.40 10.46 -8.01
CA LEU A 54 1.31 11.38 -8.31
C LEU A 54 0.34 11.38 -7.14
N ILE A 55 -0.02 12.55 -6.64
CA ILE A 55 -0.82 12.75 -5.43
C ILE A 55 -2.04 13.59 -5.77
N GLY A 56 -3.25 13.07 -5.48
CA GLY A 56 -4.52 13.76 -5.68
C GLY A 56 -4.94 14.58 -4.46
N SER A 57 -5.53 15.76 -4.66
CA SER A 57 -5.99 16.64 -3.57
C SER A 57 -7.50 16.54 -3.32
N ALA A 58 -7.90 16.22 -2.09
CA ALA A 58 -9.30 16.24 -1.68
C ALA A 58 -9.86 17.67 -1.50
N ALA A 59 -8.99 18.65 -1.27
CA ALA A 59 -9.42 20.03 -1.02
C ALA A 59 -9.35 20.93 -2.26
N LYS A 60 -8.42 20.67 -3.19
CA LYS A 60 -8.14 21.58 -4.30
C LYS A 60 -8.57 21.06 -5.67
N GLY A 61 -8.80 19.77 -5.83
CA GLY A 61 -9.10 19.17 -7.15
C GLY A 61 -7.92 19.26 -8.12
N THR A 62 -6.71 19.02 -7.62
CA THR A 62 -5.45 19.05 -8.39
C THR A 62 -4.69 17.74 -8.24
N ILE A 63 -3.85 17.39 -9.22
CA ILE A 63 -2.85 16.32 -9.10
C ILE A 63 -1.47 16.96 -9.04
N SER A 64 -0.63 16.52 -8.12
CA SER A 64 0.74 17.00 -7.95
C SER A 64 1.75 15.86 -8.06
N GLU A 65 2.98 16.21 -8.43
CA GLU A 65 4.13 15.31 -8.44
C GLU A 65 4.91 15.44 -7.14
N LEU A 66 5.26 14.30 -6.54
CA LEU A 66 6.23 14.21 -5.45
C LEU A 66 7.41 13.35 -5.91
N ALA A 67 8.57 13.97 -6.06
CA ALA A 67 9.80 13.28 -6.43
C ALA A 67 10.46 12.60 -5.21
N SER A 68 11.38 11.68 -5.49
CA SER A 68 12.13 10.93 -4.48
C SER A 68 12.96 11.80 -3.52
N ASP A 69 13.27 13.04 -3.89
CA ASP A 69 14.03 14.02 -3.11
C ASP A 69 13.12 14.95 -2.26
N GLY A 70 11.80 14.72 -2.27
CA GLY A 70 10.82 15.55 -1.58
C GLY A 70 10.35 16.77 -2.38
N SER A 71 10.88 17.00 -3.58
CA SER A 71 10.40 18.08 -4.46
C SER A 71 8.94 17.85 -4.83
N PHE A 72 8.12 18.88 -4.57
CA PHE A 72 6.68 18.83 -4.77
C PHE A 72 6.23 19.95 -5.72
N LYS A 73 5.45 19.62 -6.75
CA LYS A 73 4.90 20.60 -7.69
C LYS A 73 3.56 20.14 -8.24
N GLU A 74 2.70 21.09 -8.58
CA GLU A 74 1.47 20.80 -9.29
C GLU A 74 1.74 20.25 -10.70
N PHE A 75 0.92 19.30 -11.14
CA PHE A 75 1.01 18.67 -12.46
C PHE A 75 -0.29 18.81 -13.26
N VAL A 76 -1.44 18.56 -12.65
CA VAL A 76 -2.76 18.76 -13.27
C VAL A 76 -3.57 19.74 -12.45
N ARG A 77 -4.06 20.77 -13.15
CA ARG A 77 -5.13 21.66 -12.71
C ARG A 77 -6.20 21.68 -13.77
N ASP A 78 -7.35 21.08 -13.46
CA ASP A 78 -8.55 21.17 -14.29
C ASP A 78 -9.46 22.26 -13.72
N GLU A 79 -9.70 23.32 -14.47
CA GLU A 79 -10.51 24.48 -14.05
C GLU A 79 -11.98 24.10 -13.78
N GLU A 80 -12.47 22.98 -14.31
CA GLU A 80 -13.79 22.44 -13.96
C GLU A 80 -13.84 22.01 -12.48
N PHE A 81 -12.71 21.57 -11.92
CA PHE A 81 -12.58 20.94 -10.61
C PHE A 81 -11.87 21.81 -9.57
N ALA A 82 -11.04 22.76 -10.01
CA ALA A 82 -10.22 23.61 -9.15
C ALA A 82 -11.07 24.28 -8.05
N GLY A 83 -10.77 23.92 -6.79
CA GLY A 83 -11.42 24.46 -5.58
C GLY A 83 -12.90 24.12 -5.41
N LYS A 84 -13.46 23.22 -6.23
CA LYS A 84 -14.90 22.89 -6.24
C LYS A 84 -15.19 21.44 -5.88
N VAL A 85 -14.22 20.55 -6.09
CA VAL A 85 -14.40 19.10 -5.91
C VAL A 85 -13.16 18.50 -5.26
N ALA A 86 -13.36 17.33 -4.67
CA ALA A 86 -12.31 16.46 -4.15
C ALA A 86 -11.89 15.44 -5.21
N PHE A 87 -10.58 15.21 -5.29
CA PHE A 87 -10.04 13.98 -5.85
C PHE A 87 -9.92 12.95 -4.73
N GLY A 88 -10.55 11.79 -4.93
CA GLY A 88 -10.38 10.62 -4.07
C GLY A 88 -9.28 9.73 -4.62
N GLY A 89 -9.61 8.47 -4.90
CA GLY A 89 -8.73 7.47 -5.48
C GLY A 89 -8.03 7.90 -6.77
N LEU A 90 -6.75 7.55 -6.86
CA LEU A 90 -5.86 7.84 -7.98
C LEU A 90 -5.06 6.60 -8.34
N ILE A 91 -4.95 6.30 -9.64
CA ILE A 91 -4.12 5.19 -10.13
C ILE A 91 -3.38 5.57 -11.42
N VAL A 92 -2.12 5.14 -11.52
CA VAL A 92 -1.26 5.35 -12.68
C VAL A 92 -1.33 4.15 -13.64
N ASP A 93 -1.98 4.34 -14.80
CA ASP A 93 -1.97 3.37 -15.89
C ASP A 93 -0.79 3.70 -16.83
N SER A 94 0.42 3.32 -16.39
CA SER A 94 1.66 3.52 -17.15
C SER A 94 1.60 2.92 -18.56
N ARG A 95 0.86 1.81 -18.74
CA ARG A 95 0.76 1.10 -20.03
C ARG A 95 0.05 1.95 -21.09
N ARG A 96 -0.86 2.83 -20.66
CA ARG A 96 -1.65 3.70 -21.55
C ARG A 96 -1.32 5.18 -21.35
N ASN A 97 -0.19 5.47 -20.72
CA ASN A 97 0.32 6.81 -20.49
C ASN A 97 -0.68 7.77 -19.83
N ARG A 98 -1.43 7.31 -18.83
CA ARG A 98 -2.47 8.12 -18.19
C ARG A 98 -2.54 7.91 -16.69
N VAL A 99 -2.95 8.96 -15.99
CA VAL A 99 -3.40 8.90 -14.59
C VAL A 99 -4.92 8.99 -14.57
N ILE A 100 -5.55 8.15 -13.76
CA ILE A 100 -7.00 8.12 -13.57
C ILE A 100 -7.28 8.57 -12.14
N VAL A 101 -8.28 9.41 -11.96
CA VAL A 101 -8.66 9.95 -10.64
C VAL A 101 -10.17 10.03 -10.51
N THR A 102 -10.70 9.61 -9.36
CA THR A 102 -12.11 9.83 -9.03
C THR A 102 -12.33 11.29 -8.68
N VAL A 103 -13.49 11.82 -9.08
CA VAL A 103 -13.84 13.21 -8.85
C VAL A 103 -15.20 13.27 -8.19
N GLN A 104 -15.28 13.90 -7.03
CA GLN A 104 -16.52 14.02 -6.27
C GLN A 104 -16.65 15.35 -5.55
N ASP A 105 -17.87 15.85 -5.45
CA ASP A 105 -18.19 16.97 -4.59
C ASP A 105 -18.43 16.45 -3.16
N ILE A 106 -17.53 16.74 -2.23
CA ILE A 106 -17.62 16.28 -0.83
C ILE A 106 -18.53 17.15 0.03
N VAL A 107 -18.97 18.31 -0.48
CA VAL A 107 -19.83 19.23 0.26
C VAL A 107 -21.29 18.89 -0.05
N ASP A 108 -21.70 19.01 -1.31
CA ASP A 108 -23.10 18.85 -1.70
C ASP A 108 -23.40 17.50 -2.37
N TRP A 109 -22.37 16.69 -2.68
CA TRP A 109 -22.50 15.39 -3.35
C TRP A 109 -23.28 15.45 -4.66
N ASN A 110 -23.30 16.62 -5.30
CA ASN A 110 -24.00 16.85 -6.57
C ASN A 110 -23.22 16.34 -7.78
N PHE A 111 -21.95 16.01 -7.56
CA PHE A 111 -21.02 15.65 -8.61
C PHE A 111 -20.27 14.38 -8.23
N SER A 112 -20.23 13.44 -9.16
CA SER A 112 -19.49 12.18 -9.02
C SER A 112 -19.10 11.70 -10.42
N GLY A 113 -17.83 11.37 -10.59
CA GLY A 113 -17.27 10.97 -11.87
C GLY A 113 -15.85 10.44 -11.77
N VAL A 114 -15.25 10.21 -12.93
CA VAL A 114 -13.85 9.83 -13.06
C VAL A 114 -13.22 10.56 -14.23
N ALA A 115 -12.03 11.11 -14.03
CA ALA A 115 -11.25 11.80 -15.05
C ALA A 115 -9.98 11.01 -15.36
N ALA A 116 -9.51 11.12 -16.60
CA ALA A 116 -8.20 10.63 -17.00
C ALA A 116 -7.38 11.76 -17.62
N TYR A 117 -6.09 11.81 -17.30
CA TYR A 117 -5.15 12.79 -17.81
C TYR A 117 -3.91 12.10 -18.38
N ASP A 118 -3.36 12.65 -19.45
CA ASP A 118 -2.11 12.18 -20.06
C ASP A 118 -0.92 12.45 -19.12
N LEU A 119 -0.07 11.45 -18.91
CA LEU A 119 1.05 11.52 -17.95
C LEU A 119 2.20 12.44 -18.41
N ASP A 120 2.30 12.77 -19.69
CA ASP A 120 3.35 13.66 -20.19
C ASP A 120 2.93 15.12 -20.12
N SER A 121 1.71 15.40 -20.55
CA SER A 121 1.22 16.76 -20.76
C SER A 121 0.29 17.28 -19.68
N GLY A 122 -0.25 16.40 -18.83
CA GLY A 122 -1.29 16.72 -17.85
C GLY A 122 -2.64 17.05 -18.49
N LYS A 123 -2.80 16.89 -19.82
CA LYS A 123 -4.05 17.19 -20.51
C LYS A 123 -5.13 16.16 -20.21
N ARG A 124 -6.35 16.63 -20.00
CA ARG A 124 -7.53 15.76 -19.83
C ARG A 124 -7.79 14.96 -21.10
N LEU A 125 -7.84 13.64 -20.95
CA LEU A 125 -8.20 12.68 -21.99
C LEU A 125 -9.72 12.50 -22.06
N TYR A 126 -10.36 12.30 -20.90
CA TYR A 126 -11.81 12.26 -20.78
C TYR A 126 -12.25 12.61 -19.36
N PHE A 127 -13.53 12.90 -19.22
CA PHE A 127 -14.24 12.94 -17.95
C PHE A 127 -15.57 12.21 -18.09
N ALA A 128 -15.80 11.19 -17.26
CA ALA A 128 -17.00 10.37 -17.26
C ALA A 128 -17.86 10.70 -16.03
N ARG A 129 -19.09 11.18 -16.25
CA ARG A 129 -20.06 11.45 -15.17
C ARG A 129 -20.71 10.15 -14.72
N LEU A 130 -20.74 9.92 -13.42
CA LEU A 130 -21.28 8.69 -12.79
C LEU A 130 -22.58 8.93 -12.00
N GLY A 131 -22.84 10.18 -11.60
CA GLY A 131 -23.93 10.54 -10.69
C GLY A 131 -25.36 10.11 -11.07
N GLY A 132 -25.63 9.83 -12.35
CA GLY A 132 -26.94 9.39 -12.83
C GLY A 132 -27.06 7.90 -13.14
N LEU A 133 -26.02 7.09 -12.90
CA LEU A 133 -25.94 5.71 -13.38
C LEU A 133 -26.13 4.71 -12.25
N GLY A 134 -27.32 4.07 -12.19
CA GLY A 134 -27.62 3.00 -11.23
C GLY A 134 -27.88 3.47 -9.79
N VAL A 135 -27.82 4.78 -9.57
CA VAL A 135 -28.13 5.48 -8.32
C VAL A 135 -29.65 5.47 -8.13
N ALA A 136 -30.10 5.05 -6.96
CA ALA A 136 -31.52 5.09 -6.60
C ALA A 136 -32.07 6.53 -6.63
N GLU A 137 -33.37 6.67 -6.90
CA GLU A 137 -34.03 7.98 -6.93
C GLU A 137 -33.90 8.69 -5.57
N GLY A 138 -33.54 9.98 -5.60
CA GLY A 138 -33.32 10.80 -4.41
C GLY A 138 -31.96 10.60 -3.72
N GLU A 139 -31.20 9.58 -4.09
CA GLU A 139 -29.89 9.30 -3.51
C GLU A 139 -28.74 10.01 -4.24
N LYS A 140 -27.59 10.14 -3.56
CA LYS A 140 -26.37 10.76 -4.10
C LYS A 140 -25.32 9.70 -4.42
N ALA A 141 -24.66 9.86 -5.56
CA ALA A 141 -23.49 9.07 -5.92
C ALA A 141 -22.25 9.49 -5.12
N CYS A 142 -21.34 8.54 -4.89
CA CYS A 142 -20.04 8.78 -4.29
C CYS A 142 -19.01 7.95 -5.06
N ALA A 143 -18.16 8.58 -5.88
CA ALA A 143 -17.08 7.88 -6.57
C ALA A 143 -15.83 8.00 -5.71
N ASN A 144 -15.42 6.90 -5.09
CA ASN A 144 -14.38 6.95 -4.07
C ASN A 144 -13.03 6.47 -4.60
N ASP A 145 -12.86 5.17 -4.87
CA ASP A 145 -11.59 4.62 -5.35
C ASP A 145 -11.68 3.98 -6.74
N VAL A 146 -10.53 3.71 -7.35
CA VAL A 146 -10.41 3.32 -8.75
C VAL A 146 -9.35 2.24 -9.01
N ALA A 147 -9.74 1.24 -9.80
CA ALA A 147 -8.83 0.21 -10.33
C ALA A 147 -8.85 0.19 -11.87
N VAL A 148 -7.77 -0.29 -12.49
CA VAL A 148 -7.68 -0.42 -13.96
C VAL A 148 -7.35 -1.85 -14.34
N ASP A 149 -8.14 -2.45 -15.24
CA ASP A 149 -7.82 -3.78 -15.76
C ASP A 149 -6.63 -3.77 -16.74
N PHE A 150 -5.95 -4.91 -16.82
CA PHE A 150 -4.69 -4.99 -17.57
C PHE A 150 -4.90 -4.98 -19.09
N LYS A 151 -5.88 -5.74 -19.61
CA LYS A 151 -6.05 -5.99 -21.05
C LYS A 151 -6.72 -4.82 -21.78
N PRO A 152 -8.03 -4.54 -21.59
CA PRO A 152 -8.68 -3.43 -22.29
C PRO A 152 -8.33 -2.05 -21.70
N GLY A 153 -7.97 -1.97 -20.42
CA GLY A 153 -7.78 -0.70 -19.71
C GLY A 153 -9.09 -0.08 -19.29
N ASN A 154 -10.07 -0.90 -18.92
CA ASN A 154 -11.27 -0.36 -18.30
C ASN A 154 -10.97 0.06 -16.88
N VAL A 155 -11.65 1.10 -16.47
CA VAL A 155 -11.60 1.67 -15.14
C VAL A 155 -12.79 1.15 -14.34
N TYR A 156 -12.56 0.74 -13.10
CA TYR A 156 -13.58 0.27 -12.17
C TYR A 156 -13.61 1.21 -10.98
N VAL A 157 -14.79 1.71 -10.64
CA VAL A 157 -14.94 2.78 -9.64
C VAL A 157 -15.91 2.34 -8.57
N THR A 158 -15.53 2.47 -7.29
CA THR A 158 -16.40 2.13 -6.17
C THR A 158 -17.46 3.21 -5.91
N ASN A 159 -18.70 2.77 -5.65
CA ASN A 159 -19.74 3.62 -5.08
C ASN A 159 -19.79 3.47 -3.57
N CYS A 160 -19.28 4.47 -2.85
CA CYS A 160 -19.12 4.37 -1.40
C CYS A 160 -20.42 4.51 -0.59
N ARG A 161 -21.51 4.99 -1.19
CA ARG A 161 -22.80 5.14 -0.48
C ARG A 161 -23.78 4.02 -0.76
N GLN A 162 -23.67 3.39 -1.94
CA GLN A 162 -24.68 2.45 -2.43
C GLN A 162 -24.11 1.06 -2.73
N ASN A 163 -22.84 0.82 -2.42
CA ASN A 163 -22.23 -0.51 -2.44
C ASN A 163 -22.36 -1.21 -3.80
N PHE A 164 -21.94 -0.54 -4.87
CA PHE A 164 -21.84 -1.14 -6.19
C PHE A 164 -20.62 -0.57 -6.93
N ILE A 165 -20.27 -1.17 -8.07
CA ILE A 165 -19.09 -0.77 -8.85
C ILE A 165 -19.55 -0.28 -10.23
N TRP A 166 -19.03 0.86 -10.66
CA TRP A 166 -19.12 1.32 -12.05
C TRP A 166 -17.95 0.79 -12.87
N LYS A 167 -18.15 0.74 -14.20
CA LYS A 167 -17.09 0.52 -15.18
C LYS A 167 -17.08 1.68 -16.14
N VAL A 168 -15.89 2.16 -16.50
CA VAL A 168 -15.68 3.14 -17.56
C VAL A 168 -14.71 2.54 -18.57
N THR A 169 -15.09 2.54 -19.85
CA THR A 169 -14.20 2.04 -20.91
C THR A 169 -12.96 2.89 -21.04
N LYS A 170 -11.93 2.41 -21.76
CA LYS A 170 -10.72 3.20 -22.00
C LYS A 170 -11.00 4.53 -22.73
N GLU A 171 -12.09 4.61 -23.48
CA GLU A 171 -12.59 5.81 -24.16
C GLU A 171 -13.44 6.73 -23.27
N GLY A 172 -13.67 6.37 -22.01
CA GLY A 172 -14.43 7.21 -21.07
C GLY A 172 -15.94 6.99 -21.08
N THR A 173 -16.44 5.86 -21.61
CA THR A 173 -17.88 5.55 -21.60
C THR A 173 -18.27 4.83 -20.30
N PRO A 174 -19.13 5.40 -19.44
CA PRO A 174 -19.48 4.82 -18.15
C PRO A 174 -20.70 3.88 -18.22
N SER A 175 -20.72 2.88 -17.36
CA SER A 175 -21.86 2.00 -17.09
C SER A 175 -21.83 1.49 -15.65
N VAL A 176 -22.94 0.95 -15.16
CA VAL A 176 -22.92 0.10 -13.95
C VAL A 176 -22.18 -1.19 -14.32
N PHE A 177 -21.22 -1.61 -13.51
CA PHE A 177 -20.51 -2.88 -13.71
C PHE A 177 -21.21 -4.02 -12.98
N VAL A 178 -21.33 -3.90 -11.65
CA VAL A 178 -21.98 -4.91 -10.82
C VAL A 178 -22.69 -4.25 -9.65
N LYS A 179 -23.90 -4.73 -9.36
CA LYS A 179 -24.69 -4.41 -8.18
C LYS A 179 -25.26 -5.74 -7.67
N HIS A 180 -24.99 -6.07 -6.40
CA HIS A 180 -25.27 -7.40 -5.86
C HIS A 180 -25.69 -7.31 -4.39
N GLU A 181 -26.65 -8.14 -3.98
CA GLU A 181 -27.18 -8.14 -2.60
C GLU A 181 -26.13 -8.49 -1.54
N THR A 182 -25.13 -9.30 -1.90
CA THR A 182 -24.02 -9.67 -1.01
C THR A 182 -23.23 -8.45 -0.53
N PHE A 183 -23.18 -7.36 -1.30
CA PHE A 183 -22.48 -6.14 -0.90
C PHE A 183 -23.15 -5.43 0.30
N THR A 184 -24.39 -5.79 0.66
CA THR A 184 -25.07 -5.29 1.85
C THR A 184 -25.28 -6.38 2.91
N SER A 185 -24.62 -7.53 2.76
CA SER A 185 -24.80 -8.68 3.67
C SER A 185 -24.10 -8.52 5.03
N GLN A 186 -23.14 -7.60 5.14
CA GLN A 186 -22.34 -7.42 6.34
C GLN A 186 -22.79 -6.19 7.12
N PRO A 187 -23.01 -6.31 8.44
CA PRO A 187 -23.36 -5.15 9.26
C PRO A 187 -22.17 -4.19 9.37
N SER A 188 -22.47 -2.91 9.52
CA SER A 188 -21.47 -1.91 9.91
C SER A 188 -20.90 -2.26 11.29
N ILE A 189 -19.58 -2.26 11.41
CA ILE A 189 -18.83 -2.45 12.66
C ILE A 189 -17.99 -1.22 13.03
N SER A 190 -17.82 -0.28 12.11
CA SER A 190 -17.15 0.99 12.36
C SER A 190 -18.04 1.90 13.21
N SER A 191 -17.48 2.46 14.29
CA SER A 191 -18.12 3.50 15.10
C SER A 191 -18.09 4.88 14.44
N ASP A 192 -17.08 5.15 13.61
CA ASP A 192 -16.74 6.50 13.18
C ASP A 192 -17.28 6.81 11.76
N VAL A 193 -17.20 5.81 10.87
CA VAL A 193 -17.67 5.91 9.49
C VAL A 193 -18.69 4.80 9.18
N THR A 194 -19.96 5.01 9.52
CA THR A 194 -21.05 4.04 9.28
C THR A 194 -21.63 4.13 7.86
N TRP A 195 -21.53 5.29 7.24
CA TRP A 195 -22.14 5.60 5.95
C TRP A 195 -21.30 5.16 4.74
N CYS A 196 -19.99 5.00 4.90
CA CYS A 196 -19.08 4.63 3.82
C CYS A 196 -19.00 3.10 3.70
N GLY A 197 -19.61 2.57 2.66
CA GLY A 197 -19.50 1.21 2.20
C GLY A 197 -18.22 0.99 1.40
N PHE A 198 -18.34 0.63 0.12
CA PHE A 198 -17.17 0.35 -0.72
C PHE A 198 -16.21 1.54 -0.82
N ASN A 199 -14.96 1.27 -0.54
CA ASN A 199 -13.90 2.26 -0.58
C ASN A 199 -12.79 1.75 -1.50
N GLY A 200 -11.70 1.21 -0.96
CA GLY A 200 -10.57 0.70 -1.73
C GLY A 200 -10.96 -0.35 -2.75
N ILE A 201 -10.32 -0.30 -3.93
CA ILE A 201 -10.45 -1.32 -4.97
C ILE A 201 -9.13 -1.57 -5.70
N VAL A 202 -8.79 -2.84 -5.93
CA VAL A 202 -7.63 -3.24 -6.74
C VAL A 202 -8.02 -4.27 -7.77
N TYR A 203 -7.22 -4.36 -8.84
CA TYR A 203 -7.36 -5.39 -9.87
C TYR A 203 -6.24 -6.41 -9.74
N GLU A 204 -6.58 -7.69 -9.60
CA GLU A 204 -5.62 -8.79 -9.72
C GLU A 204 -5.50 -9.17 -11.22
N PRO A 205 -4.30 -9.04 -11.82
CA PRO A 205 -4.10 -9.28 -13.25
C PRO A 205 -4.67 -10.60 -13.77
N GLY A 206 -5.61 -10.48 -14.73
CA GLY A 206 -6.21 -11.61 -15.44
C GLY A 206 -7.28 -12.37 -14.67
N LYS A 207 -7.74 -11.89 -13.51
CA LYS A 207 -8.64 -12.66 -12.63
C LYS A 207 -9.86 -11.85 -12.17
N HIS A 208 -9.71 -10.99 -11.17
CA HIS A 208 -10.84 -10.37 -10.47
C HIS A 208 -10.46 -9.03 -9.86
N LEU A 209 -11.47 -8.29 -9.42
CA LEU A 209 -11.32 -7.14 -8.55
C LEU A 209 -11.40 -7.60 -7.10
N LEU A 210 -10.66 -6.92 -6.23
CA LEU A 210 -10.84 -6.97 -4.78
C LEU A 210 -11.32 -5.60 -4.34
N ALA A 211 -12.42 -5.54 -3.60
CA ALA A 211 -12.97 -4.30 -3.09
C ALA A 211 -13.28 -4.43 -1.59
N VAL A 212 -12.90 -3.44 -0.80
CA VAL A 212 -13.11 -3.43 0.65
C VAL A 212 -14.16 -2.41 1.05
N GLN A 213 -14.87 -2.67 2.14
CA GLN A 213 -15.80 -1.73 2.74
C GLN A 213 -15.21 -1.10 4.00
N THR A 214 -15.32 0.22 4.13
CA THR A 214 -14.88 0.95 5.33
C THR A 214 -15.75 0.59 6.54
N ASN A 215 -17.08 0.63 6.39
CA ASN A 215 -18.00 0.48 7.51
C ASN A 215 -18.04 -0.94 8.10
N SER A 216 -17.98 -1.97 7.26
CA SER A 216 -18.10 -3.38 7.68
C SER A 216 -16.74 -4.08 7.80
N GLY A 217 -15.69 -3.51 7.19
CA GLY A 217 -14.38 -4.13 7.07
C GLY A 217 -14.36 -5.40 6.21
N ALA A 218 -15.38 -5.61 5.40
CA ALA A 218 -15.53 -6.79 4.56
C ALA A 218 -14.77 -6.64 3.23
N LEU A 219 -14.11 -7.71 2.81
CA LEU A 219 -13.42 -7.81 1.54
C LEU A 219 -14.24 -8.66 0.56
N PHE A 220 -14.37 -8.20 -0.68
CA PHE A 220 -15.14 -8.87 -1.71
C PHE A 220 -14.26 -9.16 -2.92
N ARG A 221 -14.44 -10.34 -3.48
CA ARG A 221 -13.89 -10.77 -4.77
C ARG A 221 -14.97 -10.63 -5.83
N ILE A 222 -14.67 -9.91 -6.91
CA ILE A 222 -15.59 -9.67 -8.02
C ILE A 222 -14.96 -10.12 -9.35
N GLY A 223 -15.53 -11.14 -10.00
CA GLY A 223 -15.07 -11.61 -11.30
C GLY A 223 -15.25 -10.55 -12.40
N VAL A 224 -14.20 -10.29 -13.18
CA VAL A 224 -14.25 -9.26 -14.22
C VAL A 224 -15.03 -9.71 -15.46
N GLU A 225 -14.96 -11.01 -15.79
CA GLU A 225 -15.60 -11.59 -16.98
C GLU A 225 -17.06 -11.99 -16.73
N ASP A 226 -17.33 -12.61 -15.58
CA ASP A 226 -18.64 -13.19 -15.25
C ASP A 226 -19.43 -12.38 -14.21
N GLN A 227 -18.85 -11.33 -13.65
CA GLN A 227 -19.44 -10.50 -12.57
C GLN A 227 -19.82 -11.32 -11.33
N SER A 228 -19.20 -12.49 -11.13
CA SER A 228 -19.41 -13.30 -9.93
C SER A 228 -18.97 -12.53 -8.68
N VAL A 229 -19.80 -12.54 -7.64
CA VAL A 229 -19.52 -11.83 -6.38
C VAL A 229 -19.32 -12.86 -5.26
N HIS A 230 -18.21 -12.72 -4.55
CA HIS A 230 -17.89 -13.58 -3.41
C HIS A 230 -17.41 -12.73 -2.24
N LEU A 231 -18.03 -12.92 -1.07
CA LEU A 231 -17.52 -12.38 0.19
C LEU A 231 -16.29 -13.19 0.62
N VAL A 232 -15.11 -12.59 0.64
CA VAL A 232 -13.87 -13.28 1.01
C VAL A 232 -13.99 -13.77 2.46
N SER A 233 -13.80 -15.06 2.67
CA SER A 233 -13.85 -15.65 4.01
C SER A 233 -12.59 -15.25 4.78
N MET A 234 -12.76 -14.42 5.80
CA MET A 234 -11.68 -13.95 6.67
C MET A 234 -12.06 -14.15 8.14
N LYS A 235 -11.07 -14.54 8.96
CA LYS A 235 -11.25 -14.62 10.41
C LYS A 235 -11.33 -13.22 11.03
N ASP A 236 -10.40 -12.35 10.61
CA ASP A 236 -10.29 -10.98 11.09
C ASP A 236 -10.96 -10.02 10.09
N LYS A 237 -11.70 -9.04 10.62
CA LYS A 237 -12.27 -7.94 9.82
C LYS A 237 -11.28 -6.79 9.73
N LEU A 238 -11.46 -5.94 8.73
CA LEU A 238 -10.61 -4.77 8.47
C LEU A 238 -11.38 -3.46 8.74
N PRO A 239 -11.77 -3.16 10.00
CA PRO A 239 -12.61 -2.00 10.29
C PRO A 239 -11.93 -0.70 9.87
N GLY A 240 -12.67 0.18 9.19
CA GLY A 240 -12.11 1.44 8.73
C GLY A 240 -11.13 1.30 7.56
N ALA A 241 -11.13 0.16 6.87
CA ALA A 241 -10.36 -0.02 5.65
C ALA A 241 -10.70 1.05 4.60
N ASP A 242 -9.66 1.56 3.97
CA ASP A 242 -9.68 2.69 3.05
C ASP A 242 -9.01 2.23 1.74
N GLY A 243 -7.95 2.90 1.28
CA GLY A 243 -7.19 2.52 0.09
C GLY A 243 -6.47 1.17 0.22
N MET A 244 -6.27 0.53 -0.94
CA MET A 244 -5.60 -0.77 -1.06
C MET A 244 -4.59 -0.78 -2.21
N VAL A 245 -3.55 -1.60 -2.07
CA VAL A 245 -2.62 -1.86 -3.17
C VAL A 245 -2.20 -3.33 -3.20
N LEU A 246 -2.20 -3.92 -4.38
CA LEU A 246 -1.74 -5.29 -4.60
C LEU A 246 -0.25 -5.30 -4.91
N ARG A 247 0.51 -6.13 -4.20
CA ARG A 247 1.94 -6.34 -4.44
C ARG A 247 2.16 -7.38 -5.55
N GLU A 248 3.38 -7.39 -6.09
CA GLU A 248 3.77 -8.32 -7.16
C GLU A 248 3.71 -9.80 -6.73
N ASP A 249 3.92 -10.07 -5.43
CA ASP A 249 3.81 -11.41 -4.84
C ASP A 249 2.36 -11.88 -4.64
N GLY A 250 1.37 -11.03 -4.95
CA GLY A 250 -0.05 -11.31 -4.79
C GLY A 250 -0.60 -11.04 -3.39
N THR A 251 0.19 -10.51 -2.47
CA THR A 251 -0.31 -10.01 -1.18
C THR A 251 -0.98 -8.64 -1.34
N LEU A 252 -1.99 -8.38 -0.51
CA LEU A 252 -2.76 -7.14 -0.51
C LEU A 252 -2.38 -6.31 0.71
N VAL A 253 -1.98 -5.07 0.47
CA VAL A 253 -1.83 -4.06 1.51
C VAL A 253 -3.14 -3.30 1.62
N VAL A 254 -3.70 -3.23 2.81
CA VAL A 254 -4.94 -2.48 3.11
C VAL A 254 -4.62 -1.42 4.15
N VAL A 255 -4.95 -0.16 3.87
CA VAL A 255 -4.73 0.96 4.78
C VAL A 255 -6.02 1.28 5.53
N SER A 256 -5.89 1.76 6.75
CA SER A 256 -6.90 2.52 7.48
C SER A 256 -6.23 3.72 8.13
N ARG A 257 -7.04 4.57 8.75
CA ARG A 257 -6.61 5.71 9.54
C ARG A 257 -5.48 5.40 10.54
N GLU A 258 -5.49 4.20 11.14
CA GLU A 258 -4.63 3.84 12.28
C GLU A 258 -3.83 2.55 12.09
N LYS A 259 -4.00 1.82 10.98
CA LYS A 259 -3.34 0.53 10.74
C LYS A 259 -3.11 0.29 9.27
N VAL A 260 -2.08 -0.49 8.97
CA VAL A 260 -1.90 -1.14 7.67
C VAL A 260 -1.87 -2.64 7.86
N TRP A 261 -2.73 -3.35 7.13
CA TRP A 261 -2.75 -4.81 7.11
C TRP A 261 -2.03 -5.32 5.87
N LEU A 262 -1.22 -6.36 6.06
CA LEU A 262 -0.80 -7.25 4.99
C LEU A 262 -1.75 -8.45 4.98
N VAL A 263 -2.42 -8.67 3.87
CA VAL A 263 -3.43 -9.73 3.71
C VAL A 263 -2.97 -10.69 2.62
N GLY A 264 -2.99 -11.98 2.92
CA GLY A 264 -2.57 -13.05 2.02
C GLY A 264 -3.72 -14.01 1.71
N SER A 265 -3.70 -14.59 0.50
CA SER A 265 -4.63 -15.65 0.09
C SER A 265 -3.89 -16.78 -0.62
N ALA A 266 -4.20 -18.02 -0.25
CA ALA A 266 -3.76 -19.24 -0.94
C ALA A 266 -4.87 -19.87 -1.80
N SER A 267 -6.05 -19.24 -1.86
CA SER A 267 -7.26 -19.81 -2.47
C SER A 267 -7.90 -18.86 -3.48
N ASN A 268 -7.09 -18.09 -4.20
CA ASN A 268 -7.54 -17.13 -5.21
C ASN A 268 -8.62 -16.17 -4.66
N TRP A 269 -8.41 -15.72 -3.42
CA TRP A 269 -9.30 -14.81 -2.68
C TRP A 269 -10.70 -15.37 -2.39
N MET A 270 -10.87 -16.70 -2.38
CA MET A 270 -12.05 -17.31 -1.77
C MET A 270 -11.98 -17.21 -0.24
N ALA A 271 -10.77 -17.34 0.32
CA ALA A 271 -10.47 -17.04 1.71
C ALA A 271 -9.16 -16.25 1.79
N ALA A 272 -9.00 -15.46 2.85
CA ALA A 272 -7.79 -14.69 3.11
C ALA A 272 -7.54 -14.58 4.61
N ASN A 273 -6.30 -14.29 4.97
CA ASN A 273 -5.90 -14.05 6.36
C ASN A 273 -5.03 -12.80 6.44
N VAL A 274 -5.12 -12.10 7.57
CA VAL A 274 -4.14 -11.08 7.92
C VAL A 274 -2.82 -11.80 8.22
N VAL A 275 -1.80 -11.48 7.43
CA VAL A 275 -0.42 -11.98 7.59
C VAL A 275 0.29 -11.14 8.64
N ASP A 276 0.12 -9.83 8.58
CA ASP A 276 0.76 -8.89 9.49
C ASP A 276 0.00 -7.56 9.60
N VAL A 277 0.30 -6.79 10.65
CA VAL A 277 -0.34 -5.50 10.93
C VAL A 277 0.71 -4.51 11.45
N VAL A 278 0.79 -3.36 10.80
CA VAL A 278 1.58 -2.22 11.26
C VAL A 278 0.64 -1.17 11.85
N PRO A 279 0.74 -0.82 13.15
CA PRO A 279 -0.02 0.27 13.72
C PRO A 279 0.52 1.62 13.23
N LEU A 280 -0.38 2.57 13.01
CA LEU A 280 -0.11 3.95 12.63
C LEU A 280 -0.67 4.90 13.69
N ASN A 281 -0.20 6.14 13.68
CA ASN A 281 -0.78 7.19 14.50
C ASN A 281 -2.10 7.67 13.88
N ALA A 282 -3.21 7.45 14.59
CA ALA A 282 -4.54 7.80 14.11
C ALA A 282 -4.73 9.30 13.83
N THR A 283 -3.95 10.21 14.43
CA THR A 283 -4.05 11.65 14.13
C THR A 283 -3.53 11.99 12.74
N ASP A 284 -2.68 11.14 12.18
CA ASP A 284 -2.04 11.39 10.88
C ASP A 284 -2.96 11.02 9.71
N PHE A 285 -3.99 10.22 10.02
CA PHE A 285 -5.10 9.88 9.13
C PHE A 285 -4.59 9.33 7.81
N ALA A 286 -3.97 8.15 7.86
CA ALA A 286 -3.57 7.45 6.66
C ALA A 286 -4.78 7.00 5.84
N THR A 287 -4.69 7.12 4.52
CA THR A 287 -5.81 6.84 3.60
C THR A 287 -5.44 5.87 2.47
N ALA A 288 -4.19 5.89 2.02
CA ALA A 288 -3.77 5.12 0.84
C ALA A 288 -2.36 4.55 0.98
N ALA A 289 -2.06 3.53 0.17
CA ALA A 289 -0.72 2.97 0.01
C ALA A 289 -0.35 2.82 -1.47
N ALA A 290 0.95 2.92 -1.76
CA ALA A 290 1.51 2.69 -3.09
C ALA A 290 2.79 1.85 -3.00
N ILE A 291 3.09 1.09 -4.05
CA ILE A 291 4.31 0.27 -4.12
C ILE A 291 5.34 0.95 -5.02
N LYS A 292 6.51 1.24 -4.46
CA LYS A 292 7.65 1.79 -5.19
C LYS A 292 8.83 0.85 -5.05
N LYS A 293 9.22 0.22 -6.17
CA LYS A 293 10.38 -0.68 -6.26
C LYS A 293 10.35 -1.77 -5.17
N GLY A 294 9.18 -2.36 -4.95
CA GLY A 294 8.93 -3.41 -3.95
C GLY A 294 8.61 -2.92 -2.54
N ALA A 295 8.95 -1.67 -2.20
CA ALA A 295 8.65 -1.11 -0.88
C ALA A 295 7.24 -0.52 -0.82
N THR A 296 6.56 -0.70 0.31
CA THR A 296 5.25 -0.13 0.57
C THR A 296 5.40 1.25 1.18
N PHE A 297 4.73 2.23 0.59
CA PHE A 297 4.61 3.57 1.10
C PHE A 297 3.16 3.86 1.49
N VAL A 298 2.96 4.62 2.57
CA VAL A 298 1.66 5.02 3.11
C VAL A 298 1.55 6.54 3.09
N LEU A 299 0.41 7.04 2.63
CA LEU A 299 0.10 8.46 2.60
C LEU A 299 -0.66 8.88 3.86
N HIS A 300 -0.14 9.89 4.56
CA HIS A 300 -0.79 10.50 5.71
C HIS A 300 -1.54 11.76 5.29
N ALA A 301 -2.87 11.64 5.18
CA ALA A 301 -3.71 12.64 4.53
C ALA A 301 -4.16 13.76 5.46
N HIS A 302 -4.13 13.51 6.78
CA HIS A 302 -4.67 14.40 7.81
C HIS A 302 -6.09 14.94 7.50
N LEU A 303 -6.98 14.10 6.95
CA LEU A 303 -8.35 14.51 6.59
C LEU A 303 -9.17 14.98 7.80
N GLY A 304 -8.81 14.57 9.02
CA GLY A 304 -9.42 15.07 10.25
C GLY A 304 -9.40 16.60 10.34
N ASP A 305 -8.31 17.21 9.90
CA ASP A 305 -8.15 18.67 9.94
C ASP A 305 -8.95 19.34 8.82
N LEU A 306 -9.06 18.71 7.64
CA LEU A 306 -9.98 19.17 6.58
C LEU A 306 -11.43 19.20 7.10
N TYR A 307 -11.89 18.12 7.73
CA TYR A 307 -13.24 18.03 8.28
C TYR A 307 -13.45 19.02 9.44
N ALA A 308 -12.43 19.26 10.24
CA ALA A 308 -12.43 20.27 11.31
C ALA A 308 -12.23 21.71 10.79
N LYS A 309 -12.07 21.91 9.47
CA LYS A 309 -11.79 23.20 8.83
C LYS A 309 -10.52 23.88 9.36
N GLN A 310 -9.53 23.09 9.73
CA GLN A 310 -8.20 23.53 10.12
C GLN A 310 -7.27 23.59 8.89
N THR A 311 -6.18 24.32 9.03
CA THR A 311 -5.17 24.48 7.97
C THR A 311 -3.96 23.61 8.21
N ARG A 312 -3.30 23.15 7.14
CA ARG A 312 -2.04 22.40 7.20
C ARG A 312 -1.17 22.69 5.99
N ASP A 313 0.13 22.78 6.19
CA ASP A 313 1.09 23.06 5.12
C ASP A 313 2.12 21.95 4.88
N GLU A 314 2.19 20.93 5.73
CA GLU A 314 3.11 19.79 5.59
C GLU A 314 2.34 18.48 5.56
N PHE A 315 2.74 17.57 4.67
CA PHE A 315 2.23 16.20 4.58
C PHE A 315 3.40 15.23 4.42
N GLU A 316 3.14 13.94 4.60
CA GLU A 316 4.18 12.92 4.45
C GLU A 316 3.71 11.63 3.77
N VAL A 317 4.65 11.01 3.07
CA VAL A 317 4.56 9.64 2.61
C VAL A 317 5.63 8.82 3.31
N GLN A 318 5.22 7.80 4.05
CA GLN A 318 6.10 7.00 4.89
C GLN A 318 6.27 5.59 4.32
N GLU A 319 7.52 5.16 4.14
CA GLU A 319 7.85 3.75 3.90
C GLU A 319 7.50 2.93 5.16
N ILE A 320 6.76 1.85 4.98
CA ILE A 320 6.48 0.89 6.04
C ILE A 320 7.14 -0.44 5.72
N GLU A 321 7.48 -1.17 6.76
CA GLU A 321 8.01 -2.52 6.68
C GLU A 321 7.17 -3.40 7.59
N PHE A 322 6.82 -4.60 7.12
CA PHE A 322 6.03 -5.54 7.89
C PHE A 322 6.97 -6.39 8.74
N PRO A 323 6.79 -6.46 10.09
CA PRO A 323 7.56 -7.34 10.96
C PRO A 323 7.74 -8.79 10.45
N ALA A 324 6.73 -9.35 9.79
CA ALA A 324 6.78 -10.67 9.18
C ALA A 324 7.85 -10.80 8.08
N GLU A 325 8.24 -9.70 7.44
CA GLU A 325 9.26 -9.64 6.38
C GLU A 325 10.67 -9.43 6.95
N ILE A 326 10.77 -8.77 8.10
CA ILE A 326 12.02 -8.60 8.86
C ILE A 326 12.39 -9.93 9.56
N GLY A 327 11.37 -10.76 9.84
CA GLY A 327 11.42 -11.97 10.63
C GLY A 327 11.77 -13.27 9.91
N ASP A 328 11.95 -13.28 8.59
CA ASP A 328 12.73 -14.32 7.91
C ASP A 328 14.21 -14.09 8.24
N ASN A 329 14.54 -14.27 9.52
CA ASN A 329 15.87 -14.62 9.98
C ASN A 329 16.26 -15.89 9.23
N ASP A 330 16.86 -15.71 8.06
CA ASP A 330 17.49 -16.78 7.31
C ASP A 330 18.38 -17.52 8.32
N PRO A 331 18.05 -18.79 8.68
CA PRO A 331 18.81 -19.51 9.69
C PRO A 331 20.25 -19.71 9.23
N VAL A 332 20.61 -19.34 8.00
CA VAL A 332 21.98 -19.18 7.54
C VAL A 332 22.87 -18.48 8.56
N TRP A 333 22.46 -17.40 9.24
CA TRP A 333 23.32 -16.79 10.26
C TRP A 333 23.53 -17.68 11.50
N LEU A 334 22.47 -18.35 11.97
CA LEU A 334 22.57 -19.33 13.05
C LEU A 334 23.41 -20.56 12.63
N ILE A 335 23.24 -21.04 11.41
CA ILE A 335 23.99 -22.15 10.81
C ILE A 335 25.47 -21.77 10.67
N LEU A 336 25.77 -20.55 10.20
CA LEU A 336 27.13 -20.02 10.09
C LEU A 336 27.78 -19.86 11.47
N LEU A 337 27.04 -19.40 12.48
CA LEU A 337 27.52 -19.34 13.86
C LEU A 337 27.80 -20.73 14.44
N ILE A 338 26.91 -21.70 14.22
CA ILE A 338 27.10 -23.09 14.64
C ILE A 338 28.33 -23.71 13.95
N LEU A 339 28.47 -23.51 12.63
CA LEU A 339 29.63 -23.98 11.87
C LEU A 339 30.94 -23.35 12.36
N ALA A 340 30.95 -22.04 12.58
CA ALA A 340 32.10 -21.32 13.14
C ALA A 340 32.48 -21.86 14.53
N PHE A 341 31.48 -22.10 15.40
CA PHE A 341 31.70 -22.69 16.73
C PHE A 341 32.32 -24.09 16.64
N VAL A 342 31.81 -24.95 15.75
CA VAL A 342 32.35 -26.31 15.54
C VAL A 342 33.80 -26.26 15.07
N VAL A 343 34.14 -25.33 14.16
CA VAL A 343 35.52 -25.15 13.67
C VAL A 343 36.44 -24.70 14.82
N VAL A 344 36.03 -23.71 15.61
CA VAL A 344 36.82 -23.21 16.75
C VAL A 344 37.06 -24.32 17.78
N VAL A 345 36.03 -25.08 18.15
CA VAL A 345 36.17 -26.20 19.10
C VAL A 345 37.09 -27.29 18.54
N SER A 346 36.98 -27.60 17.25
CA SER A 346 37.83 -28.62 16.61
C SER A 346 39.30 -28.19 16.58
N LEU A 347 39.57 -26.93 16.24
CA LEU A 347 40.92 -26.36 16.27
C LEU A 347 41.48 -26.33 17.69
N TRP A 348 40.68 -25.96 18.70
CA TRP A 348 41.08 -26.01 20.09
C TRP A 348 41.43 -27.43 20.54
N ARG A 349 40.57 -28.41 20.24
CA ARG A 349 40.85 -29.83 20.57
C ARG A 349 42.12 -30.34 19.88
N PHE A 350 42.35 -29.97 18.64
CA PHE A 350 43.57 -30.32 17.91
C PHE A 350 44.81 -29.69 18.55
N GLN A 351 44.77 -28.40 18.89
CA GLN A 351 45.88 -27.70 19.56
C GLN A 351 46.19 -28.28 20.94
N VAL A 352 45.16 -28.60 21.73
CA VAL A 352 45.33 -29.23 23.06
C VAL A 352 45.93 -30.63 22.93
N SER A 353 45.45 -31.43 21.99
CA SER A 353 45.99 -32.78 21.74
C SER A 353 47.44 -32.72 21.28
N TYR A 354 47.76 -31.84 20.33
CA TYR A 354 49.13 -31.61 19.86
C TYR A 354 50.07 -31.13 20.98
N PHE A 355 49.59 -30.24 21.86
CA PHE A 355 50.36 -29.79 23.01
C PHE A 355 50.62 -30.93 24.00
N TYR A 356 49.60 -31.73 24.30
CA TYR A 356 49.67 -32.83 25.25
C TYR A 356 50.60 -33.96 24.77
N ASP A 357 50.55 -34.29 23.48
CA ASP A 357 51.44 -35.29 22.86
C ASP A 357 52.91 -34.84 22.88
N ASN A 358 53.18 -33.57 22.55
CA ASN A 358 54.53 -33.02 22.63
C ASN A 358 55.04 -32.91 24.06
N TYR A 359 54.16 -32.63 25.03
CA TYR A 359 54.50 -32.61 26.44
C TYR A 359 54.86 -34.00 26.96
N ARG A 360 54.11 -35.05 26.58
CA ARG A 360 54.43 -36.44 26.92
C ARG A 360 55.77 -36.90 26.31
N ARG A 361 56.02 -36.61 25.04
CA ARG A 361 57.28 -36.98 24.36
C ARG A 361 58.54 -36.33 24.95
N LYS A 362 58.41 -35.21 25.68
CA LYS A 362 59.54 -34.55 26.35
C LYS A 362 59.79 -35.05 27.78
N ARG A 363 58.90 -35.90 28.30
CA ARG A 363 58.97 -36.46 29.66
C ARG A 363 59.15 -37.98 29.70
N ALA A 364 58.93 -38.65 28.58
CA ALA A 364 59.52 -39.95 28.30
C ALA A 364 60.96 -39.73 27.82
#